data_AF-A0A7S0FDY5-F1
#
_entry.id   AF-A0A7S0FDY5-F1
#
_cell.length_a   1.000
_cell.length_b   1.000
_cell.length_c   1.000
_cell.angle_alpha   90.00
_cell.angle_beta   90.00
_cell.angle_gamma   90.00
#
_symmetry.space_group_name_H-M   'P 1'
#
loop_
_entity.id
_entity.type
_entity.pdbx_description
1 polymer ?
#
loop_
_entity_poly.entity_id
_entity_poly.type
_entity_poly.pdbx_seq_one_letter_code
_entity_poly.pdbx_strand_id
1 'polypeptide(L)'
;MGAVSGGPALPAPIVQDILKQYADVLRVGRLLVNGSPVTWDTAASTAAQLQGFCVSLHSALRRLPEATGLGDAVLQRAAYWLCKALSINYALAEVLHLLSRRVGALCCIESCEEGRAGRVDYCAQLSRVHHLGGTVPGYGHTLGVSLDWKSRDNIVCRDPATAERTVKGTLSRLETEFPLPPACGFTPKYTLQLQLRRSLASQFISTVSCAETCSDVGGYCDAGAGEASGWAPSAAQGEMLSLQPGIPLRSADDEHLAGSCAVCPGGLLQFKVAHGSHLI
;
A
#
# COMPACT_ATOMS: atom_id res chain seq x y z
N MET A 1 -4.30 -40.90 12.40
CA MET A 1 -4.64 -39.66 11.68
C MET A 1 -5.89 -39.08 12.33
N GLY A 2 -5.73 -38.08 13.20
CA GLY A 2 -6.86 -37.42 13.87
C GLY A 2 -7.41 -36.31 12.98
N ALA A 3 -8.69 -36.37 12.65
CA ALA A 3 -9.37 -35.32 11.90
C ALA A 3 -9.54 -34.08 12.79
N VAL A 4 -8.68 -33.08 12.63
CA VAL A 4 -8.85 -31.75 13.24
C VAL A 4 -9.96 -31.04 12.47
N SER A 5 -11.21 -31.39 12.77
CA SER A 5 -12.41 -30.83 12.15
C SER A 5 -12.97 -29.74 13.06
N GLY A 6 -12.86 -28.47 12.64
CA GLY A 6 -13.45 -27.35 13.38
C GLY A 6 -12.80 -25.99 13.14
N GLY A 7 -11.79 -25.89 12.27
CA GLY A 7 -11.25 -24.58 11.89
C GLY A 7 -12.26 -23.77 11.07
N PRO A 8 -12.26 -22.43 11.17
CA PRO A 8 -13.00 -21.56 10.26
C PRO A 8 -12.60 -21.87 8.82
N ALA A 9 -13.48 -22.49 8.05
CA ALA A 9 -13.19 -22.93 6.70
C ALA A 9 -13.57 -21.83 5.70
N LEU A 10 -12.57 -21.27 5.02
CA LEU A 10 -12.81 -20.45 3.83
C LEU A 10 -13.44 -21.32 2.72
N PRO A 11 -14.34 -20.77 1.90
CA PRO A 11 -14.82 -21.42 0.68
C PRO A 11 -13.66 -21.89 -0.22
N ALA A 12 -13.80 -23.07 -0.83
CA ALA A 12 -12.73 -23.68 -1.65
C ALA A 12 -12.19 -22.77 -2.78
N PRO A 13 -13.03 -22.00 -3.51
CA PRO A 13 -12.52 -21.08 -4.54
C PRO A 13 -11.59 -19.99 -3.96
N ILE A 14 -11.94 -19.44 -2.79
CA ILE A 14 -11.11 -18.45 -2.09
C ILE A 14 -9.76 -19.07 -1.71
N VAL A 15 -9.78 -20.28 -1.18
CA VAL A 15 -8.56 -21.00 -0.79
C VAL A 15 -7.64 -21.16 -2.00
N GLN A 16 -8.18 -21.60 -3.15
CA GLN A 16 -7.40 -21.77 -4.37
C GLN A 16 -6.83 -20.43 -4.87
N ASP A 17 -7.62 -19.36 -4.84
CA ASP A 17 -7.17 -18.03 -5.26
C ASP A 17 -6.02 -17.52 -4.38
N ILE A 18 -6.15 -17.62 -3.05
CA ILE A 18 -5.08 -17.25 -2.11
C ILE A 18 -3.79 -18.04 -2.36
N LEU A 19 -3.90 -19.36 -2.48
CA LEU A 19 -2.73 -20.21 -2.69
C LEU A 19 -2.03 -19.94 -4.02
N LYS A 20 -2.78 -19.53 -5.05
CA LYS A 20 -2.24 -19.26 -6.39
C LYS A 20 -1.67 -17.85 -6.52
N GLN A 21 -2.37 -16.85 -6.01
CA GLN A 21 -2.10 -15.44 -6.29
C GLN A 21 -1.46 -14.68 -5.14
N TYR A 22 -1.69 -15.11 -3.90
CA TYR A 22 -1.38 -14.35 -2.68
C TYR A 22 -0.49 -15.12 -1.69
N ALA A 23 0.22 -16.15 -2.17
CA ALA A 23 1.10 -16.97 -1.36
C ALA A 23 2.31 -16.20 -0.80
N ASP A 24 2.65 -15.04 -1.38
CA ASP A 24 3.68 -14.14 -0.89
C ASP A 24 3.37 -13.65 0.53
N VAL A 25 2.12 -13.28 0.82
CA VAL A 25 1.68 -12.84 2.15
C VAL A 25 1.82 -13.97 3.17
N LEU A 26 1.50 -15.21 2.78
CA LEU A 26 1.59 -16.39 3.66
C LEU A 26 3.03 -16.71 4.08
N ARG A 27 4.00 -16.42 3.23
CA ARG A 27 5.43 -16.68 3.52
C ARG A 27 6.03 -15.74 4.55
N VAL A 28 5.36 -14.62 4.85
CA VAL A 28 5.85 -13.62 5.82
C VAL A 28 5.84 -14.18 7.25
N GLY A 29 4.86 -15.03 7.59
CA GLY A 29 4.76 -15.67 8.90
C GLY A 29 4.39 -14.75 10.07
N ARG A 30 4.20 -13.44 9.81
CA ARG A 30 3.85 -12.45 10.83
C ARG A 30 3.10 -11.26 10.25
N LEU A 31 2.18 -10.74 11.04
CA LEU A 31 1.37 -9.55 10.81
C LEU A 31 1.18 -8.82 12.15
N LEU A 32 1.05 -7.50 12.15
CA LEU A 32 0.59 -6.71 13.29
C LEU A 32 -0.91 -6.44 13.13
N VAL A 33 -1.74 -6.90 14.07
CA VAL A 33 -3.18 -6.61 14.12
C VAL A 33 -3.44 -5.64 15.26
N ASN A 34 -3.89 -4.41 14.94
CA ASN A 34 -4.05 -3.31 15.90
C ASN A 34 -2.80 -3.14 16.80
N GLY A 35 -1.60 -3.25 16.21
CA GLY A 35 -0.32 -3.19 16.91
C GLY A 35 0.15 -4.47 17.59
N SER A 36 -0.71 -5.49 17.73
CA SER A 36 -0.36 -6.78 18.35
C SER A 36 0.19 -7.78 17.34
N PRO A 37 1.30 -8.48 17.62
CA PRO A 37 1.85 -9.46 16.68
C PRO A 37 0.98 -10.72 16.59
N VAL A 38 0.73 -11.14 15.35
CA VAL A 38 0.07 -12.38 14.98
C VAL A 38 1.04 -13.17 14.10
N THR A 39 1.32 -14.42 14.48
CA THR A 39 2.26 -15.29 13.76
C THR A 39 1.62 -16.62 13.39
N TRP A 40 2.19 -17.26 12.37
CA TRP A 40 1.87 -18.62 11.95
C TRP A 40 3.14 -19.30 11.46
N ASP A 41 3.13 -20.63 11.41
CA ASP A 41 4.29 -21.41 10.98
C ASP A 41 4.52 -21.28 9.47
N THR A 42 5.74 -20.93 9.08
CA THR A 42 6.18 -20.82 7.69
C THR A 42 7.00 -22.01 7.21
N ALA A 43 7.38 -22.94 8.08
CA ALA A 43 8.11 -24.16 7.69
C ALA A 43 7.18 -25.22 7.07
N ALA A 44 5.86 -25.04 7.18
CA ALA A 44 4.85 -25.96 6.66
C ALA A 44 4.57 -25.76 5.14
N SER A 45 3.77 -26.67 4.57
CA SER A 45 3.26 -26.52 3.19
C SER A 45 2.43 -25.25 3.03
N THR A 46 2.32 -24.69 1.82
CA THR A 46 1.56 -23.44 1.59
C THR A 46 0.08 -23.55 2.01
N ALA A 47 -0.52 -24.73 1.85
CA ALA A 47 -1.88 -24.99 2.35
C ALA A 47 -1.95 -24.95 3.90
N ALA A 48 -0.96 -25.54 4.58
CA ALA A 48 -0.88 -25.49 6.04
C ALA A 48 -0.54 -24.08 6.55
N GLN A 49 0.29 -23.32 5.84
CA GLN A 49 0.55 -21.90 6.10
C GLN A 49 -0.75 -21.09 6.03
N LEU A 50 -1.57 -21.31 4.99
CA LEU A 50 -2.87 -20.64 4.86
C LEU A 50 -3.81 -20.98 6.02
N GLN A 51 -3.90 -22.26 6.39
CA GLN A 51 -4.72 -22.69 7.52
C GLN A 51 -4.25 -22.04 8.83
N GLY A 52 -2.95 -22.06 9.11
CA GLY A 52 -2.36 -21.41 10.28
C GLY A 52 -2.63 -19.90 10.29
N PHE A 53 -2.44 -19.24 9.16
CA PHE A 53 -2.74 -17.82 8.98
C PHE A 53 -4.22 -17.50 9.27
N CYS A 54 -5.16 -18.24 8.68
CA CYS A 54 -6.60 -18.02 8.88
C CYS A 54 -7.00 -18.21 10.35
N VAL A 55 -6.51 -19.26 11.00
CA VAL A 55 -6.78 -19.52 12.43
C VAL A 55 -6.23 -18.40 13.30
N SER A 56 -4.95 -18.05 13.12
CA SER A 56 -4.29 -17.00 13.91
C SER A 56 -4.94 -15.63 13.71
N LEU A 57 -5.24 -15.25 12.46
CA LEU A 57 -5.87 -13.97 12.15
C LEU A 57 -7.31 -13.89 12.70
N HIS A 58 -8.14 -14.90 12.45
CA HIS A 58 -9.52 -14.92 12.94
C HIS A 58 -9.56 -14.84 14.47
N SER A 59 -8.70 -15.62 15.14
CA SER A 59 -8.54 -15.60 16.60
C SER A 59 -8.13 -14.22 17.12
N ALA A 60 -7.20 -13.55 16.42
CA ALA A 60 -6.77 -12.20 16.78
C ALA A 60 -7.89 -11.16 16.60
N LEU A 61 -8.55 -11.13 15.43
CA LEU A 61 -9.61 -10.17 15.15
C LEU A 61 -10.81 -10.34 16.09
N ARG A 62 -11.21 -11.58 16.41
CA ARG A 62 -12.34 -11.85 17.31
C ARG A 62 -12.12 -11.33 18.73
N ARG A 63 -10.87 -11.20 19.18
CA ARG A 63 -10.53 -10.66 20.51
C ARG A 63 -10.56 -9.13 20.57
N LEU A 64 -10.61 -8.45 19.42
CA LEU A 64 -10.61 -7.00 19.38
C LEU A 64 -11.98 -6.43 19.80
N PRO A 65 -12.02 -5.42 20.67
CA PRO A 65 -13.28 -4.72 20.98
C PRO A 65 -13.89 -4.08 19.72
N GLU A 66 -13.05 -3.66 18.76
CA GLU A 66 -13.48 -3.08 17.48
C GLU A 66 -14.27 -4.07 16.62
N ALA A 67 -14.08 -5.38 16.81
CA ALA A 67 -14.84 -6.43 16.10
C ALA A 67 -16.27 -6.61 16.62
N THR A 68 -16.67 -5.93 17.70
CA THR A 68 -18.03 -6.04 18.25
C THR A 68 -19.09 -5.73 17.19
N GLY A 69 -20.02 -6.66 17.01
CA GLY A 69 -21.10 -6.57 16.03
C GLY A 69 -20.73 -7.05 14.62
N LEU A 70 -19.47 -7.43 14.39
CA LEU A 70 -19.05 -8.04 13.13
C LEU A 70 -19.30 -9.56 13.18
N GLY A 71 -19.97 -10.11 12.15
CA GLY A 71 -20.26 -11.54 12.08
C GLY A 71 -19.01 -12.40 11.79
N ASP A 72 -18.99 -13.63 12.31
CA ASP A 72 -17.86 -14.57 12.12
C ASP A 72 -17.56 -14.82 10.64
N ALA A 73 -18.56 -14.91 9.77
CA ALA A 73 -18.34 -15.09 8.33
C ALA A 73 -17.53 -13.95 7.70
N VAL A 74 -17.70 -12.71 8.19
CA VAL A 74 -16.95 -11.54 7.73
C VAL A 74 -15.52 -11.59 8.26
N LEU A 75 -15.34 -11.95 9.54
CA LEU A 75 -14.02 -12.13 10.16
C LEU A 75 -13.21 -13.22 9.45
N GLN A 76 -13.84 -14.31 9.05
CA GLN A 76 -13.20 -15.37 8.28
C GLN A 76 -12.76 -14.87 6.91
N ARG A 77 -13.63 -14.16 6.18
CA ARG A 77 -13.33 -13.57 4.87
C ARG A 77 -12.29 -12.44 4.93
N ALA A 78 -12.05 -11.83 6.09
CA ALA A 78 -11.01 -10.82 6.27
C ALA A 78 -9.61 -11.31 5.86
N ALA A 79 -9.32 -12.61 6.02
CA ALA A 79 -8.08 -13.21 5.54
C ALA A 79 -7.88 -13.02 4.03
N TYR A 80 -8.94 -13.22 3.24
CA TYR A 80 -8.91 -13.03 1.79
C TYR A 80 -8.67 -11.57 1.41
N TRP A 81 -9.47 -10.65 1.98
CA TRP A 81 -9.33 -9.23 1.65
C TRP A 81 -7.98 -8.66 2.08
N LEU A 82 -7.44 -9.10 3.22
CA LEU A 82 -6.12 -8.72 3.69
C LEU A 82 -5.03 -9.25 2.75
N CYS A 83 -5.06 -10.53 2.37
CA CYS A 83 -4.12 -11.12 1.40
C CYS A 83 -4.13 -10.34 0.08
N LYS A 84 -5.32 -10.06 -0.44
CA LYS A 84 -5.48 -9.31 -1.69
C LYS A 84 -4.98 -7.87 -1.57
N ALA A 85 -5.22 -7.20 -0.45
CA ALA A 85 -4.78 -5.83 -0.21
C ALA A 85 -3.25 -5.72 -0.03
N LEU A 86 -2.60 -6.73 0.56
CA LEU A 86 -1.16 -6.74 0.84
C LEU A 86 -0.29 -7.36 -0.27
N SER A 87 -0.89 -8.17 -1.16
CA SER A 87 -0.07 -8.94 -2.09
C SER A 87 0.76 -8.05 -3.02
N ILE A 88 2.04 -8.42 -3.09
CA ILE A 88 3.07 -7.83 -3.94
C ILE A 88 2.63 -7.82 -5.41
N ASN A 89 1.93 -8.88 -5.83
CA ASN A 89 1.47 -9.06 -7.21
C ASN A 89 0.46 -7.99 -7.66
N TYR A 90 -0.17 -7.28 -6.72
CA TYR A 90 -1.21 -6.32 -7.02
C TYR A 90 -0.79 -4.90 -6.65
N ALA A 91 -0.58 -4.64 -5.36
CA ALA A 91 -0.29 -3.29 -4.91
C ALA A 91 1.11 -2.84 -5.32
N LEU A 92 2.13 -3.69 -5.10
CA LEU A 92 3.52 -3.32 -5.39
C LEU A 92 3.84 -3.27 -6.88
N ALA A 93 3.22 -4.10 -7.72
CA ALA A 93 3.40 -4.03 -9.17
C ALA A 93 3.08 -2.61 -9.70
N GLU A 94 1.98 -2.02 -9.23
CA GLU A 94 1.59 -0.65 -9.59
C GLU A 94 2.53 0.40 -9.01
N VAL A 95 3.02 0.19 -7.78
CA VAL A 95 4.06 1.07 -7.19
C VAL A 95 5.33 1.03 -8.04
N LEU A 96 5.80 -0.14 -8.44
CA LEU A 96 6.99 -0.30 -9.28
C LEU A 96 6.81 0.35 -10.65
N HIS A 97 5.62 0.26 -11.25
CA HIS A 97 5.32 0.94 -12.50
C HIS A 97 5.32 2.47 -12.35
N LEU A 98 4.70 2.99 -11.27
CA LEU A 98 4.76 4.41 -10.92
C LEU A 98 6.22 4.88 -10.73
N LEU A 99 7.02 4.12 -9.99
CA LEU A 99 8.43 4.43 -9.74
C LEU A 99 9.22 4.45 -11.04
N SER A 100 9.02 3.47 -11.93
CA SER A 100 9.67 3.42 -13.24
C SER A 100 9.39 4.68 -14.06
N ARG A 101 8.13 5.12 -14.10
CA ARG A 101 7.73 6.34 -14.81
C ARG A 101 8.32 7.61 -14.19
N ARG A 102 8.42 7.68 -12.87
CA ARG A 102 8.93 8.87 -12.15
C ARG A 102 10.45 8.98 -12.17
N VAL A 103 11.15 7.85 -12.06
CA VAL A 103 12.61 7.78 -11.98
C VAL A 103 13.23 7.67 -13.37
N GLY A 104 12.49 7.16 -14.36
CA GLY A 104 12.99 6.89 -15.72
C GLY A 104 13.84 5.62 -15.81
N ALA A 105 13.73 4.71 -14.85
CA ALA A 105 14.47 3.45 -14.81
C ALA A 105 13.71 2.37 -14.02
N LEU A 106 13.90 1.10 -14.38
CA LEU A 106 13.34 -0.03 -13.64
C LEU A 106 14.03 -0.15 -12.28
N CYS A 107 13.30 0.16 -11.21
CA CYS A 107 13.77 0.01 -9.85
C CYS A 107 13.08 -1.15 -9.14
N CYS A 108 13.70 -1.64 -8.07
CA CYS A 108 13.12 -2.56 -7.11
C CYS A 108 13.00 -1.89 -5.73
N ILE A 109 12.10 -2.43 -4.90
CA ILE A 109 11.95 -2.04 -3.50
C ILE A 109 12.58 -3.16 -2.68
N GLU A 110 13.74 -2.90 -2.08
CA GLU A 110 14.42 -3.85 -1.22
C GLU A 110 13.64 -3.98 0.09
N SER A 111 13.13 -5.20 0.34
CA SER A 111 12.40 -5.55 1.56
C SER A 111 13.31 -6.14 2.64
N CYS A 112 14.59 -6.38 2.34
CA CYS A 112 15.58 -6.94 3.25
C CYS A 112 16.86 -6.10 3.17
N GLU A 113 17.47 -5.83 4.31
CA GLU A 113 18.82 -5.24 4.37
C GLU A 113 19.83 -6.38 4.49
N GLU A 114 20.94 -6.34 3.75
CA GLU A 114 21.97 -7.37 3.83
C GLU A 114 22.48 -7.51 5.29
N GLY A 115 22.35 -8.71 5.85
CA GLY A 115 22.83 -9.03 7.20
C GLY A 115 21.98 -8.49 8.35
N ARG A 116 20.85 -7.82 8.10
CA ARG A 116 19.89 -7.40 9.13
C ARG A 116 18.49 -7.83 8.75
N ALA A 117 17.69 -8.19 9.74
CA ALA A 117 16.26 -8.40 9.57
C ALA A 117 15.57 -7.05 9.31
N GLY A 118 15.81 -6.45 8.14
CA GLY A 118 15.00 -5.36 7.61
C GLY A 118 13.62 -5.95 7.36
N ARG A 119 12.72 -5.81 8.33
CA ARG A 119 11.39 -6.42 8.28
C ARG A 119 10.43 -5.34 7.82
N VAL A 120 9.91 -5.49 6.61
CA VAL A 120 8.67 -4.81 6.25
C VAL A 120 7.61 -5.29 7.24
N ASP A 121 7.04 -4.37 8.01
CA ASP A 121 5.95 -4.71 8.91
C ASP A 121 4.65 -4.74 8.09
N TYR A 122 4.01 -5.90 8.08
CA TYR A 122 2.67 -6.09 7.53
C TYR A 122 1.70 -5.76 8.66
N CYS A 123 0.80 -4.81 8.44
CA CYS A 123 -0.08 -4.27 9.46
C CYS A 123 -1.55 -4.34 8.98
N ALA A 124 -2.45 -4.65 9.91
CA ALA A 124 -3.88 -4.55 9.75
C ALA A 124 -4.47 -3.84 10.97
N GLN A 125 -5.37 -2.90 10.72
CA GLN A 125 -6.02 -2.10 11.74
C GLN A 125 -7.53 -2.16 11.53
N LEU A 126 -8.21 -2.92 12.38
CA LEU A 126 -9.66 -2.96 12.43
C LEU A 126 -10.17 -1.79 13.27
N SER A 127 -11.02 -0.96 12.69
CA SER A 127 -11.64 0.18 13.37
C SER A 127 -13.16 0.10 13.28
N ARG A 128 -13.84 0.58 14.32
CA ARG A 128 -15.29 0.71 14.36
C ARG A 128 -15.65 2.18 14.17
N VAL A 129 -16.37 2.49 13.10
CA VAL A 129 -16.70 3.86 12.70
C VAL A 129 -18.17 4.15 12.99
N HIS A 130 -18.44 5.26 13.65
CA HIS A 130 -19.81 5.71 13.89
C HIS A 130 -20.31 6.54 12.71
N HIS A 131 -21.34 6.07 12.00
CA HIS A 131 -21.91 6.80 10.88
C HIS A 131 -23.04 7.70 11.38
N LEU A 132 -22.77 9.00 11.48
CA LEU A 132 -23.75 10.03 11.85
C LEU A 132 -24.57 10.55 10.66
N GLY A 133 -24.36 10.02 9.44
CA GLY A 133 -24.90 10.59 8.20
C GLY A 133 -25.89 9.71 7.42
N GLY A 134 -26.34 8.59 7.99
CA GLY A 134 -27.31 7.68 7.34
C GLY A 134 -28.74 7.85 7.85
N THR A 135 -29.73 7.38 7.07
CA THR A 135 -31.15 7.29 7.47
C THR A 135 -31.38 6.41 8.70
N VAL A 136 -30.43 5.54 9.04
CA VAL A 136 -30.39 4.78 10.28
C VAL A 136 -29.02 4.99 10.93
N PRO A 137 -28.94 5.57 12.13
CA PRO A 137 -27.68 5.66 12.87
C PRO A 137 -27.14 4.24 13.13
N GLY A 138 -25.88 4.02 12.81
CA GLY A 138 -25.27 2.70 12.88
C GLY A 138 -23.75 2.75 13.00
N TYR A 139 -23.19 1.62 13.36
CA TYR A 139 -21.74 1.40 13.37
C TYR A 139 -21.34 0.63 12.12
N GLY A 140 -20.34 1.14 11.41
CA GLY A 140 -19.62 0.41 10.38
C GLY A 140 -18.27 -0.07 10.90
N HIS A 141 -17.62 -0.91 10.12
CA HIS A 141 -16.26 -1.37 10.37
C HIS A 141 -15.39 -1.04 9.18
N THR A 142 -14.16 -0.61 9.43
CA THR A 142 -13.15 -0.41 8.40
C THR A 142 -11.91 -1.25 8.73
N LEU A 143 -11.27 -1.75 7.68
CA LEU A 143 -10.00 -2.44 7.77
C LEU A 143 -8.96 -1.58 7.06
N GLY A 144 -8.09 -0.95 7.85
CA GLY A 144 -6.86 -0.34 7.38
C GLY A 144 -5.78 -1.40 7.23
N VAL A 145 -4.99 -1.32 6.18
CA VAL A 145 -3.94 -2.29 5.87
C VAL A 145 -2.70 -1.53 5.40
N SER A 146 -1.53 -1.83 5.96
CA SER A 146 -0.29 -1.15 5.57
C SER A 146 0.92 -2.09 5.50
N LEU A 147 1.89 -1.68 4.67
CA LEU A 147 3.26 -2.16 4.64
C LEU A 147 4.15 -1.00 5.11
N ASP A 148 4.87 -1.19 6.21
CA ASP A 148 5.76 -0.19 6.79
C ASP A 148 7.22 -0.65 6.64
N TRP A 149 8.00 0.04 5.81
CA TRP A 149 9.44 -0.18 5.68
C TRP A 149 10.19 0.59 6.76
N LYS A 150 11.04 -0.11 7.51
CA LYS A 150 11.87 0.51 8.55
C LYS A 150 13.20 1.04 8.01
N SER A 151 13.67 0.50 6.89
CA SER A 151 14.89 0.93 6.23
C SER A 151 14.66 2.16 5.35
N ARG A 152 15.71 2.97 5.20
CA ARG A 152 15.79 4.03 4.20
C ARG A 152 16.49 3.49 2.96
N ASP A 153 16.47 4.28 1.88
CA ASP A 153 17.22 4.03 0.66
C ASP A 153 16.91 2.66 0.02
N ASN A 154 15.67 2.18 0.20
CA ASN A 154 15.17 0.88 -0.24
C ASN A 154 14.66 0.87 -1.68
N ILE A 155 14.56 2.03 -2.35
CA ILE A 155 14.25 2.07 -3.78
C ILE A 155 15.56 2.13 -4.52
N VAL A 156 15.88 1.06 -5.24
CA VAL A 156 17.17 0.93 -5.92
C VAL A 156 16.97 0.53 -7.36
N CYS A 157 17.88 0.99 -8.20
CA CYS A 157 17.98 0.56 -9.58
C CYS A 157 19.34 -0.16 -9.73
N ARG A 158 19.36 -1.28 -10.47
CA ARG A 158 20.58 -2.04 -10.75
C ARG A 158 20.90 -1.95 -12.23
N ASP A 159 22.14 -1.61 -12.55
CA ASP A 159 22.61 -1.65 -13.94
C ASP A 159 22.66 -3.12 -14.40
N PRO A 160 22.00 -3.49 -15.50
CA PRO A 160 21.98 -4.88 -15.97
C PRO A 160 23.35 -5.39 -16.48
N ALA A 161 24.24 -4.51 -16.92
CA ALA A 161 25.56 -4.87 -17.43
C ALA A 161 26.61 -5.00 -16.32
N THR A 162 26.56 -4.11 -15.33
CA THR A 162 27.59 -4.04 -14.27
C THR A 162 27.12 -4.57 -12.91
N ALA A 163 25.81 -4.81 -12.75
CA ALA A 163 25.15 -5.08 -11.48
C ALA A 163 25.31 -3.95 -10.43
N GLU A 164 25.77 -2.76 -10.85
CA GLU A 164 25.97 -1.62 -9.95
C GLU A 164 24.63 -1.18 -9.33
N ARG A 165 24.62 -1.05 -7.99
CA ARG A 165 23.44 -0.67 -7.22
C ARG A 165 23.41 0.85 -7.03
N THR A 166 22.39 1.50 -7.59
CA THR A 166 22.14 2.93 -7.38
C THR A 166 20.86 3.16 -6.58
N VAL A 167 20.96 3.87 -5.46
CA VAL A 167 19.80 4.28 -4.67
C VAL A 167 19.04 5.41 -5.37
N LYS A 168 17.72 5.25 -5.53
CA LYS A 168 16.82 6.22 -6.15
C LYS A 168 15.82 6.84 -5.19
N GLY A 169 15.64 6.29 -3.98
CA GLY A 169 14.74 6.86 -3.00
C GLY A 169 14.41 5.95 -1.84
N THR A 170 13.41 6.35 -1.06
CA THR A 170 12.85 5.60 0.06
C THR A 170 11.34 5.50 -0.07
N LEU A 171 10.79 4.30 -0.02
CA LEU A 171 9.37 4.04 0.24
C LEU A 171 9.25 3.69 1.73
N SER A 172 8.64 4.55 2.54
CA SER A 172 8.48 4.30 3.98
C SER A 172 7.18 3.56 4.29
N ARG A 173 6.11 3.83 3.54
CA ARG A 173 4.79 3.26 3.81
C ARG A 173 3.95 3.14 2.56
N LEU A 174 3.21 2.03 2.47
CA LEU A 174 2.12 1.81 1.54
C LEU A 174 0.90 1.38 2.35
N GLU A 175 -0.23 2.07 2.20
CA GLU A 175 -1.43 1.76 2.96
C GLU A 175 -2.70 1.86 2.12
N THR A 176 -3.75 1.16 2.53
CA THR A 176 -5.10 1.28 2.00
C THR A 176 -6.10 1.08 3.13
N GLU A 177 -7.30 1.62 2.98
CA GLU A 177 -8.42 1.39 3.90
C GLU A 177 -9.68 1.06 3.09
N PHE A 178 -10.50 0.15 3.63
CA PHE A 178 -11.78 -0.22 3.03
C PHE A 178 -12.81 -0.63 4.08
N PRO A 179 -14.11 -0.50 3.79
CA PRO A 179 -15.16 -0.97 4.69
C PRO A 179 -15.16 -2.50 4.80
N LEU A 180 -15.66 -3.04 5.91
CA LEU A 180 -15.70 -4.47 6.17
C LEU A 180 -17.15 -4.93 6.45
N PRO A 181 -17.77 -5.72 5.54
CA PRO A 181 -17.24 -6.20 4.26
C PRO A 181 -17.12 -5.08 3.21
N PRO A 182 -16.18 -5.19 2.25
CA PRO A 182 -16.12 -4.28 1.12
C PRO A 182 -17.35 -4.45 0.22
N ALA A 183 -17.82 -3.36 -0.36
CA ALA A 183 -18.91 -3.40 -1.33
C ALA A 183 -18.51 -4.20 -2.58
N CYS A 184 -19.49 -4.76 -3.29
CA CYS A 184 -19.24 -5.39 -4.58
C CYS A 184 -18.59 -4.40 -5.55
N GLY A 185 -17.50 -4.81 -6.21
CA GLY A 185 -16.74 -3.97 -7.13
C GLY A 185 -15.92 -2.85 -6.46
N PHE A 186 -15.80 -2.87 -5.12
CA PHE A 186 -15.03 -1.86 -4.40
C PHE A 186 -13.57 -1.84 -4.88
N THR A 187 -13.04 -0.66 -5.18
CA THR A 187 -11.65 -0.49 -5.62
C THR A 187 -10.87 0.24 -4.53
N PRO A 188 -9.89 -0.42 -3.89
CA PRO A 188 -9.11 0.20 -2.83
C PRO A 188 -8.30 1.37 -3.36
N LYS A 189 -8.20 2.42 -2.55
CA LYS A 189 -7.33 3.56 -2.82
C LYS A 189 -6.12 3.43 -1.92
N TYR A 190 -4.95 3.32 -2.53
CA TYR A 190 -3.69 3.25 -1.84
C TYR A 190 -3.11 4.65 -1.64
N THR A 191 -2.43 4.83 -0.50
CA THR A 191 -1.63 5.99 -0.16
C THR A 191 -0.19 5.54 0.04
N LEU A 192 0.76 6.29 -0.50
CA LEU A 192 2.18 6.01 -0.44
C LEU A 192 2.91 7.17 0.22
N GLN A 193 3.81 6.84 1.13
CA GLN A 193 4.80 7.78 1.65
C GLN A 193 6.14 7.49 0.98
N LEU A 194 6.51 8.37 0.05
CA LEU A 194 7.62 8.19 -0.86
C LEU A 194 8.56 9.41 -0.81
N GLN A 195 9.86 9.14 -0.85
CA GLN A 195 10.89 10.16 -1.00
C GLN A 195 11.86 9.75 -2.11
N LEU A 196 11.75 10.37 -3.28
CA LEU A 196 12.67 10.14 -4.39
C LEU A 196 13.89 11.05 -4.31
N ARG A 197 15.08 10.50 -4.58
CA ARG A 197 16.29 11.29 -4.76
C ARG A 197 16.20 11.95 -6.13
N ARG A 198 16.08 13.28 -6.15
CA ARG A 198 16.22 14.06 -7.37
C ARG A 198 17.63 13.89 -7.89
N SER A 199 17.77 13.56 -9.18
CA SER A 199 19.08 13.61 -9.83
C SER A 199 19.61 15.04 -9.71
N LEU A 200 20.91 15.22 -9.51
CA LEU A 200 21.51 16.56 -9.46
C LEU A 200 21.15 17.36 -10.73
N ALA A 201 21.11 16.71 -11.89
CA ALA A 201 20.63 17.30 -13.15
C ALA A 201 19.20 17.87 -13.06
N SER A 202 18.27 17.18 -12.40
CA SER A 202 16.91 17.71 -12.17
C SER A 202 16.86 18.83 -11.12
N GLN A 203 17.82 18.91 -10.20
CA GLN A 203 17.94 20.04 -9.28
C GLN A 203 18.44 21.30 -10.00
N PHE A 204 19.37 21.15 -10.97
CA PHE A 204 19.89 22.26 -11.76
C PHE A 204 18.89 22.85 -12.77
N ILE A 205 17.81 22.12 -13.14
CA ILE A 205 16.76 22.63 -14.05
C ILE A 205 15.69 23.45 -13.29
N SER A 206 15.69 23.46 -11.96
CA SER A 206 14.72 24.22 -11.14
C SER A 206 14.94 25.74 -11.13
N THR A 207 16.06 26.22 -11.68
CA THR A 207 16.42 27.65 -11.69
C THR A 207 16.50 28.16 -13.13
N VAL A 208 15.42 28.00 -13.87
CA VAL A 208 15.13 28.85 -15.03
C VAL A 208 13.78 29.49 -14.73
N SER A 209 13.83 30.61 -14.02
CA SER A 209 12.72 31.55 -14.04
C SER A 209 12.60 32.02 -15.48
N CYS A 210 11.58 31.55 -16.20
CA CYS A 210 11.07 32.30 -17.32
C CYS A 210 10.61 33.65 -16.77
N ALA A 211 11.48 34.66 -16.90
CA ALA A 211 11.02 36.03 -16.93
C ALA A 211 10.21 36.17 -18.21
N GLU A 212 8.91 35.87 -18.14
CA GLU A 212 7.96 36.41 -19.09
C GLU A 212 7.90 37.91 -18.82
N THR A 213 8.70 38.66 -19.58
CA THR A 213 8.45 40.08 -19.81
C THR A 213 7.13 40.19 -20.56
N CYS A 214 6.04 40.24 -19.80
CA CYS A 214 4.83 40.92 -20.25
C CYS A 214 5.00 42.38 -19.84
N SER A 215 5.34 43.24 -20.79
CA SER A 215 5.36 44.68 -20.57
C SER A 215 4.83 45.36 -21.82
N ASP A 216 3.52 45.57 -21.82
CA ASP A 216 2.91 46.68 -22.52
C ASP A 216 2.66 47.78 -21.48
N VAL A 217 3.25 48.95 -21.73
CA VAL A 217 2.96 50.30 -21.23
C VAL A 217 2.78 50.54 -19.71
N GLY A 218 3.81 51.18 -19.12
CA GLY A 218 3.62 52.37 -18.28
C GLY A 218 3.70 52.19 -16.76
N GLY A 219 4.85 52.53 -16.16
CA GLY A 219 4.94 52.76 -14.71
C GLY A 219 6.38 52.75 -14.18
N TYR A 220 6.91 53.95 -13.91
CA TYR A 220 8.18 54.20 -13.21
C TYR A 220 8.11 53.73 -11.74
N CYS A 221 9.20 53.16 -11.19
CA CYS A 221 9.67 53.11 -9.78
C CYS A 221 10.62 51.89 -9.63
N ASP A 222 11.94 52.05 -9.73
CA ASP A 222 12.92 52.35 -8.65
C ASP A 222 13.57 51.07 -8.06
N ALA A 223 14.90 51.11 -7.97
CA ALA A 223 15.79 49.98 -7.84
C ALA A 223 16.18 49.70 -6.38
N GLY A 224 16.01 48.45 -5.95
CA GLY A 224 16.54 47.94 -4.68
C GLY A 224 17.35 46.68 -4.90
N ALA A 225 18.68 46.82 -4.86
CA ALA A 225 19.62 45.71 -4.83
C ALA A 225 19.55 45.01 -3.46
N GLY A 226 19.40 43.69 -3.43
CA GLY A 226 19.34 42.88 -2.22
C GLY A 226 20.02 41.52 -2.43
N GLU A 227 20.96 41.24 -1.55
CA GLU A 227 22.00 40.22 -1.62
C GLU A 227 21.52 38.76 -1.67
N ALA A 228 22.25 37.94 -2.42
CA ALA A 228 22.18 36.49 -2.38
C ALA A 228 22.93 35.96 -1.15
N SER A 229 22.25 35.24 -0.26
CA SER A 229 22.89 34.47 0.80
C SER A 229 22.13 33.19 1.15
N GLY A 230 22.89 32.12 1.42
CA GLY A 230 22.45 30.97 2.21
C GLY A 230 21.95 29.74 1.44
N TRP A 231 22.88 28.88 0.99
CA TRP A 231 22.54 27.51 0.63
C TRP A 231 22.44 26.66 1.90
N ALA A 232 21.22 26.50 2.42
CA ALA A 232 20.92 25.49 3.44
C ALA A 232 20.47 24.19 2.74
N PRO A 233 20.89 23.00 3.19
CA PRO A 233 20.35 21.75 2.67
C PRO A 233 18.86 21.68 2.99
N SER A 234 18.03 21.80 1.93
CA SER A 234 16.58 21.72 2.01
C SER A 234 16.19 20.40 2.67
N ALA A 235 15.46 20.50 3.79
CA ALA A 235 14.77 19.35 4.37
C ALA A 235 13.98 18.65 3.26
N ALA A 236 14.22 17.35 3.08
CA ALA A 236 13.55 16.59 2.04
C ALA A 236 12.06 16.53 2.35
N GLN A 237 11.26 17.24 1.56
CA GLN A 237 9.81 17.18 1.65
C GLN A 237 9.36 15.80 1.18
N GLY A 238 8.72 15.04 2.07
CA GLY A 238 8.07 13.78 1.71
C GLY A 238 6.90 14.05 0.77
N GLU A 239 6.77 13.24 -0.28
CA GLU A 239 5.64 13.33 -1.21
C GLU A 239 4.62 12.24 -0.84
N MET A 240 3.37 12.65 -0.58
CA MET A 240 2.28 11.70 -0.38
C MET A 240 1.58 11.49 -1.72
N LEU A 241 1.68 10.28 -2.25
CA LEU A 241 1.03 9.89 -3.49
C LEU A 241 -0.17 9.01 -3.20
N SER A 242 -1.16 9.03 -4.09
CA SER A 242 -2.27 8.09 -4.04
C SER A 242 -2.44 7.35 -5.36
N LEU A 243 -2.72 6.05 -5.26
CA LEU A 243 -2.95 5.14 -6.37
C LEU A 243 -4.33 4.50 -6.25
N GLN A 244 -5.00 4.29 -7.38
CA GLN A 244 -6.19 3.45 -7.47
C GLN A 244 -5.93 2.33 -8.48
N PRO A 245 -5.56 1.10 -8.06
CA PRO A 245 -5.41 -0.02 -8.98
C PRO A 245 -6.69 -0.28 -9.76
N GLY A 246 -6.55 -0.67 -11.03
CA GLY A 246 -7.69 -0.98 -11.90
C GLY A 246 -8.47 -2.24 -11.52
N ILE A 247 -8.03 -2.98 -10.48
CA ILE A 247 -8.56 -4.28 -10.10
C ILE A 247 -9.38 -4.14 -8.80
N PRO A 248 -10.69 -4.40 -8.82
CA PRO A 248 -11.51 -4.31 -7.62
C PRO A 248 -11.24 -5.44 -6.61
N LEU A 249 -11.44 -5.13 -5.32
CA LEU A 249 -11.68 -6.09 -4.24
C LEU A 249 -13.03 -6.76 -4.47
N ARG A 250 -13.08 -7.70 -5.43
CA ARG A 250 -14.25 -8.55 -5.67
C ARG A 250 -14.59 -9.40 -4.45
N SER A 251 -15.88 -9.65 -4.24
CA SER A 251 -16.31 -10.68 -3.32
C SER A 251 -16.16 -12.06 -4.00
N ALA A 252 -15.87 -13.08 -3.22
CA ALA A 252 -15.73 -14.44 -3.75
C ALA A 252 -17.04 -15.05 -4.26
N ASP A 253 -18.18 -14.51 -3.81
CA ASP A 253 -19.50 -14.99 -4.23
C ASP A 253 -19.84 -14.50 -5.65
N ASP A 254 -19.24 -13.40 -6.11
CA ASP A 254 -19.47 -12.84 -7.44
C ASP A 254 -18.88 -13.71 -8.56
N GLU A 255 -17.83 -14.50 -8.28
CA GLU A 255 -17.17 -15.31 -9.31
C GLU A 255 -17.99 -16.54 -9.74
N HIS A 256 -18.90 -17.02 -8.89
CA HIS A 256 -19.78 -18.15 -9.23
C HIS A 256 -21.06 -17.72 -9.96
N LEU A 257 -21.48 -16.45 -9.83
CA LEU A 257 -22.64 -15.90 -10.53
C LEU A 257 -22.25 -15.19 -11.84
N ALA A 258 -21.00 -14.75 -11.98
CA ALA A 258 -20.49 -14.16 -13.21
C ALA A 258 -20.09 -15.22 -14.25
N GLY A 259 -21.08 -15.89 -14.83
CA GLY A 259 -20.89 -16.57 -16.12
C GLY A 259 -20.46 -15.55 -17.17
N SER A 260 -19.21 -15.65 -17.64
CA SER A 260 -18.66 -14.97 -18.82
C SER A 260 -18.88 -13.45 -18.89
N CYS A 261 -18.30 -12.70 -17.95
CA CYS A 261 -18.09 -11.26 -18.16
C CYS A 261 -16.63 -11.04 -18.55
N ALA A 262 -16.41 -10.63 -19.81
CA ALA A 262 -15.09 -10.39 -20.38
C ALA A 262 -14.25 -9.47 -19.48
N VAL A 263 -13.08 -9.95 -19.12
CA VAL A 263 -12.04 -9.17 -18.44
C VAL A 263 -11.68 -8.00 -19.34
N CYS A 264 -11.99 -6.76 -18.96
CA CYS A 264 -11.38 -5.58 -19.57
C CYS A 264 -9.93 -5.49 -19.09
N PRO A 265 -8.92 -5.63 -19.97
CA PRO A 265 -7.54 -5.43 -19.59
C PRO A 265 -7.26 -3.92 -19.66
N GLY A 266 -7.26 -3.25 -18.51
CA GLY A 266 -6.84 -1.85 -18.41
C GLY A 266 -7.81 -0.98 -17.64
N GLY A 267 -7.78 -1.09 -16.30
CA GLY A 267 -8.27 0.00 -15.47
C GLY A 267 -7.26 1.15 -15.48
N LEU A 268 -7.73 2.36 -15.79
CA LEU A 268 -6.91 3.57 -15.79
C LEU A 268 -6.65 4.00 -14.34
N LEU A 269 -5.38 4.12 -13.95
CA LEU A 269 -4.99 4.55 -12.62
C LEU A 269 -5.17 6.06 -12.47
N GLN A 270 -5.84 6.50 -11.41
CA GLN A 270 -5.85 7.91 -11.01
C GLN A 270 -4.82 8.17 -9.91
N PHE A 271 -4.02 9.21 -10.11
CA PHE A 271 -2.99 9.65 -9.17
C PHE A 271 -3.44 10.94 -8.50
N LYS A 272 -3.41 11.00 -7.17
CA LYS A 272 -3.55 12.26 -6.43
C LYS A 272 -2.31 12.49 -5.59
N VAL A 273 -1.57 13.55 -5.89
CA VAL A 273 -0.45 14.02 -5.08
C VAL A 273 -1.02 14.91 -3.97
N ALA A 274 -0.73 14.59 -2.72
CA ALA A 274 -0.98 15.46 -1.59
C ALA A 274 0.36 16.00 -1.10
N HIS A 275 0.56 17.31 -1.21
CA HIS A 275 1.72 17.96 -0.59
C HIS A 275 1.44 18.10 0.91
N GLY A 276 2.26 17.43 1.72
CA GLY A 276 2.22 17.58 3.16
C GLY A 276 2.72 18.97 3.54
N SER A 277 1.81 19.89 3.83
CA SER A 277 2.15 21.17 4.48
C SER A 277 2.54 20.87 5.92
N HIS A 278 3.84 20.84 6.22
CA HIS A 278 4.27 20.92 7.61
C HIS A 278 3.97 22.34 8.11
N LEU A 279 2.97 22.48 8.97
CA LEU A 279 2.86 23.61 9.88
C LEU A 279 4.05 23.50 10.84
N ILE A 280 4.98 24.44 10.73
CA ILE A 280 6.05 24.68 11.70
C ILE A 280 5.45 25.42 12.90
#